data_AF-A0A5J5GBT8-F1
#
_entry.id   AF-A0A5J5GBT8-F1
#
_cell.length_a   1.000
_cell.length_b   1.000
_cell.length_c   1.000
_cell.angle_alpha   90.00
_cell.angle_beta   90.00
_cell.angle_gamma   90.00
#
_symmetry.space_group_name_H-M   'P 1'
#
loop_
_entity.id
_entity.type
_entity.pdbx_description
1 polymer ?
#
loop_
_entity_poly.entity_id
_entity_poly.type
_entity_poly.pdbx_seq_one_letter_code
_entity_poly.pdbx_strand_id
1 'polypeptide(L)'
;MDGFLQPDPVILAFIAAKQGIYLLCLLPLALIRSFVASGGARWAAIAALVLCLLGLAARYLPEVVGAWQGPLVAAASFWRNLGGGLAMNLVASAALILSAVLPGRRWWALDVLHGLLLAGLLGLWGYSLWS
;
A
#
# COMPACT_ATOMS: atom_id res chain seq x y z
N MET A 1 -32.55 9.07 16.79
CA MET A 1 -32.08 7.68 17.03
C MET A 1 -31.05 7.35 15.94
N ASP A 2 -30.00 8.16 15.85
CA ASP A 2 -29.34 8.41 14.55
C ASP A 2 -27.91 7.83 14.47
N GLY A 3 -27.48 7.10 15.51
CA GLY A 3 -26.14 6.50 15.60
C GLY A 3 -26.07 4.99 15.35
N PHE A 4 -27.19 4.27 15.27
CA PHE A 4 -27.18 2.80 15.17
C PHE A 4 -26.89 2.28 13.75
N LEU A 5 -27.07 3.12 12.72
CA LEU A 5 -26.87 2.77 11.31
C LEU A 5 -25.66 3.46 10.67
N GLN A 6 -24.96 4.34 11.38
CA GLN A 6 -23.76 4.98 10.85
C GLN A 6 -22.56 4.05 11.04
N PRO A 7 -21.84 3.66 9.96
CA PRO A 7 -20.62 2.89 10.09
C PRO A 7 -19.57 3.68 10.86
N ASP A 8 -18.84 3.00 11.75
CA ASP A 8 -17.78 3.62 12.55
C ASP A 8 -16.81 4.38 11.62
N PRO A 9 -16.61 5.69 11.83
CA PRO A 9 -15.75 6.51 10.98
C PRO A 9 -14.30 5.99 10.91
N VAL A 10 -13.82 5.32 11.96
CA VAL A 10 -12.48 4.71 11.99
C VAL A 10 -12.41 3.51 11.05
N ILE A 11 -13.47 2.70 10.98
CA ILE A 11 -13.56 1.57 10.05
C ILE A 11 -13.61 2.10 8.61
N LEU A 12 -14.37 3.18 8.36
CA LEU A 12 -14.40 3.83 7.04
C LEU A 12 -13.02 4.36 6.64
N ALA A 13 -12.29 4.99 7.57
CA ALA A 13 -10.93 5.46 7.34
C ALA A 13 -9.97 4.29 7.04
N PHE A 14 -10.08 3.19 7.78
CA PHE A 14 -9.31 1.96 7.52
C PHE A 14 -9.60 1.39 6.14
N ILE A 15 -10.89 1.33 5.75
CA ILE A 15 -11.30 0.86 4.43
C ILE A 15 -10.70 1.77 3.35
N ALA A 16 -10.82 3.09 3.45
CA ALA A 16 -10.24 4.02 2.48
C ALA A 16 -8.71 3.90 2.41
N ALA A 17 -8.04 3.76 3.56
CA ALA A 17 -6.60 3.59 3.67
C ALA A 17 -6.14 2.31 2.94
N LYS A 18 -6.68 1.14 3.33
CA LYS A 18 -6.35 -0.14 2.69
C LYS A 18 -6.80 -0.18 1.22
N GLN A 19 -7.85 0.57 0.89
CA GLN A 19 -8.46 0.56 -0.42
C GLN A 19 -7.85 1.50 -1.46
N GLY A 20 -6.79 2.24 -1.14
CA GLY A 20 -6.05 2.92 -2.20
C GLY A 20 -5.17 4.04 -1.73
N ILE A 21 -5.59 4.76 -0.69
CA ILE A 21 -4.85 5.91 -0.16
C ILE A 21 -3.43 5.48 0.23
N TYR A 22 -3.28 4.33 0.90
CA TYR A 22 -1.97 3.86 1.34
C TYR A 22 -0.99 3.66 0.17
N LEU A 23 -1.38 2.92 -0.88
CA LEU A 23 -0.52 2.72 -2.05
C LEU A 23 -0.25 4.03 -2.80
N LEU A 24 -1.23 4.94 -2.88
CA LEU A 24 -1.05 6.25 -3.50
C LEU A 24 -0.02 7.10 -2.74
N CYS A 25 0.01 7.03 -1.41
CA CYS A 25 1.01 7.70 -0.60
C CYS A 25 2.38 7.00 -0.62
N LEU A 26 2.40 5.67 -0.70
CA LEU A 26 3.64 4.88 -0.74
C LEU A 26 4.37 5.01 -2.09
N LEU A 27 3.62 5.12 -3.20
CA LEU A 27 4.14 5.25 -4.55
C LEU A 27 5.18 6.38 -4.71
N PRO A 28 4.92 7.65 -4.34
CA PRO A 28 5.91 8.71 -4.46
C PRO A 28 7.12 8.50 -3.54
N LEU A 29 6.94 7.92 -2.35
CA LEU A 29 8.07 7.59 -1.46
C LEU A 29 8.99 6.56 -2.13
N ALA A 30 8.42 5.49 -2.69
CA ALA A 30 9.17 4.46 -3.42
C ALA A 30 9.84 5.03 -4.67
N LEU A 31 9.14 5.91 -5.40
CA LEU A 31 9.67 6.58 -6.59
C LEU A 31 10.88 7.44 -6.24
N ILE A 32 10.75 8.37 -5.29
CA ILE A 32 11.86 9.25 -4.86
C ILE A 32 13.04 8.39 -4.41
N ARG A 33 12.78 7.35 -3.60
CA ARG A 33 13.84 6.46 -3.12
C ARG A 33 14.54 5.72 -4.25
N SER A 34 13.82 5.30 -5.30
CA SER A 34 14.39 4.61 -6.47
C SER A 34 15.37 5.47 -7.28
N PHE A 35 15.24 6.80 -7.20
CA PHE A 35 16.17 7.75 -7.84
C PHE A 35 17.34 8.14 -6.94
N VAL A 36 17.10 8.28 -5.64
CA VAL A 36 18.09 8.79 -4.68
C VAL A 36 19.00 7.70 -4.12
N ALA A 37 18.48 6.48 -3.94
CA ALA A 37 19.23 5.35 -3.38
C ALA A 37 20.25 4.80 -4.39
N SER A 38 21.27 4.14 -3.88
CA SER A 38 22.31 3.45 -4.66
C SER A 38 22.43 1.99 -4.24
N GLY A 39 23.00 1.15 -5.11
CA GLY A 39 23.28 -0.27 -4.81
C GLY A 39 22.01 -1.10 -4.55
N GLY A 40 22.09 -2.02 -3.58
CA GLY A 40 20.98 -2.91 -3.21
C GLY A 40 19.74 -2.18 -2.73
N ALA A 41 19.90 -1.05 -2.02
CA ALA A 41 18.78 -0.22 -1.58
C ALA A 41 17.94 0.28 -2.77
N ARG A 42 18.58 0.61 -3.90
CA ARG A 42 17.88 1.05 -5.11
C ARG A 42 16.98 -0.04 -5.67
N TRP A 43 17.45 -1.27 -5.76
CA TRP A 43 16.67 -2.39 -6.26
C TRP A 43 15.48 -2.73 -5.35
N ALA A 44 15.66 -2.68 -4.03
CA ALA A 44 14.54 -2.83 -3.09
C ALA A 44 13.49 -1.71 -3.24
N ALA A 45 13.92 -0.46 -3.47
CA ALA A 45 13.00 0.65 -3.74
C ALA A 45 12.27 0.49 -5.09
N ILE A 46 12.96 0.02 -6.13
CA ILE A 46 12.33 -0.32 -7.42
C ILE A 46 11.32 -1.45 -7.24
N ALA A 47 11.63 -2.49 -6.46
CA ALA A 47 10.67 -3.55 -6.15
C ALA A 47 9.44 -3.00 -5.44
N ALA A 48 9.61 -2.12 -4.44
CA ALA A 48 8.50 -1.45 -3.77
C ALA A 48 7.65 -0.62 -4.76
N LEU A 49 8.30 0.12 -5.65
CA LEU A 49 7.65 0.92 -6.69
C LEU A 49 6.82 0.03 -7.64
N VAL A 50 7.40 -1.07 -8.13
CA VAL A 50 6.70 -2.04 -8.98
C VAL A 50 5.51 -2.65 -8.25
N LEU A 51 5.66 -3.03 -6.97
CA LEU A 51 4.56 -3.57 -6.17
C LEU A 51 3.44 -2.55 -5.96
N CYS A 52 3.77 -1.27 -5.76
CA CYS A 52 2.78 -0.20 -5.71
C CYS A 52 2.03 -0.07 -7.03
N LEU A 53 2.76 -0.06 -8.16
CA LEU A 53 2.16 0.01 -9.49
C LEU A 53 1.26 -1.19 -9.78
N LEU A 54 1.69 -2.41 -9.44
CA LEU A 54 0.87 -3.62 -9.60
C LEU A 54 -0.38 -3.57 -8.72
N GLY A 55 -0.27 -3.11 -7.48
CA GLY A 55 -1.41 -2.94 -6.59
C GLY A 55 -2.42 -1.90 -7.09
N LEU A 56 -1.94 -0.76 -7.58
CA LEU A 56 -2.79 0.27 -8.19
C LEU A 56 -3.39 -0.20 -9.52
N ALA A 57 -2.62 -0.92 -10.35
CA ALA A 57 -3.12 -1.51 -11.59
C ALA A 57 -4.21 -2.54 -11.31
N ALA A 58 -4.01 -3.47 -10.37
CA ALA A 58 -5.06 -4.42 -9.97
C ALA A 58 -6.33 -3.71 -9.47
N ARG A 59 -6.19 -2.50 -8.92
CA ARG A 59 -7.30 -1.71 -8.40
C ARG A 59 -8.08 -0.97 -9.46
N TYR A 60 -7.40 -0.26 -10.36
CA TYR A 60 -8.03 0.68 -11.28
C TYR A 60 -8.00 0.21 -12.75
N LEU A 61 -7.06 -0.65 -13.14
CA LEU A 61 -6.90 -1.04 -14.55
C LEU A 61 -8.14 -1.75 -15.13
N PRO A 62 -8.81 -2.69 -14.43
CA PRO A 62 -10.01 -3.33 -14.98
C PRO A 62 -11.10 -2.33 -15.38
N GLU A 63 -11.35 -1.33 -14.55
CA GLU A 63 -12.34 -0.29 -14.80
C GLU A 63 -11.91 0.61 -15.97
N VAL A 64 -10.63 1.00 -16.02
CA VAL A 64 -10.06 1.83 -17.10
C VAL A 64 -10.18 1.15 -18.47
N VAL A 65 -10.04 -0.18 -18.54
CA VAL A 65 -10.15 -0.93 -19.80
C VAL A 65 -11.56 -1.47 -20.07
N GLY A 66 -12.54 -1.16 -19.23
CA GLY A 66 -13.93 -1.63 -19.37
C GLY A 66 -14.10 -3.15 -19.18
N ALA A 67 -13.18 -3.80 -18.45
CA ALA A 67 -13.23 -5.23 -18.18
C ALA A 67 -13.94 -5.52 -16.85
N TRP A 68 -15.08 -6.22 -16.95
CA TRP A 68 -15.91 -6.58 -15.79
C TRP A 68 -15.84 -8.07 -15.41
N GLN A 69 -15.32 -8.91 -16.31
CA GLN A 69 -15.17 -10.34 -16.12
C GLN A 69 -13.95 -10.90 -16.88
N GLY A 70 -13.59 -12.16 -16.60
CA GLY A 70 -12.50 -12.87 -17.27
C GLY A 70 -11.18 -12.92 -16.47
N PRO A 71 -10.11 -13.48 -17.05
CA PRO A 71 -8.88 -13.80 -16.32
C PRO A 71 -8.19 -12.59 -15.69
N LEU A 72 -8.19 -11.44 -16.37
CA LEU A 72 -7.62 -10.19 -15.84
C LEU A 72 -8.34 -9.75 -14.57
N VAL A 73 -9.67 -9.75 -14.58
CA VAL A 73 -10.49 -9.34 -13.43
C VAL A 73 -10.35 -10.35 -12.29
N ALA A 74 -10.24 -11.64 -12.59
CA ALA A 74 -9.99 -12.68 -11.59
C ALA A 74 -8.62 -12.51 -10.92
N ALA A 75 -7.55 -12.28 -11.70
CA ALA A 75 -6.20 -12.05 -11.18
C ALA A 75 -6.13 -10.76 -10.35
N ALA A 76 -6.73 -9.67 -10.85
CA ALA A 76 -6.84 -8.41 -10.12
C ALA A 76 -7.61 -8.58 -8.81
N SER A 77 -8.73 -9.32 -8.82
CA SER A 77 -9.52 -9.60 -7.62
C SER A 77 -8.78 -10.47 -6.61
N PHE A 78 -8.07 -11.51 -7.07
CA PHE A 78 -7.22 -12.32 -6.22
C PHE A 78 -6.17 -11.46 -5.52
N TRP A 79 -5.44 -10.64 -6.29
CA TRP A 79 -4.41 -9.75 -5.73
C TRP A 79 -5.00 -8.74 -4.75
N ARG A 80 -6.14 -8.11 -5.11
CA ARG A 80 -6.87 -7.14 -4.27
C ARG A 80 -7.36 -7.70 -2.94
N ASN A 81 -7.73 -8.97 -2.91
CA ASN A 81 -8.34 -9.61 -1.75
C ASN A 81 -7.35 -10.45 -0.92
N LEU A 82 -6.12 -10.61 -1.39
CA LEU A 82 -5.09 -11.37 -0.71
C LEU A 82 -4.86 -10.82 0.71
N GLY A 83 -4.87 -11.71 1.72
CA GLY A 83 -4.74 -11.33 3.13
C GLY A 83 -5.78 -10.30 3.59
N GLY A 84 -7.04 -10.44 3.16
CA GLY A 84 -8.11 -9.49 3.49
C GLY A 84 -7.97 -8.11 2.82
N GLY A 85 -7.16 -8.04 1.77
CA GLY A 85 -6.82 -6.82 1.03
C GLY A 85 -5.73 -5.96 1.65
N LEU A 86 -5.02 -6.47 2.67
CA LEU A 86 -3.84 -5.83 3.25
C LEU A 86 -2.53 -6.29 2.63
N ALA A 87 -2.47 -7.51 2.08
CA ALA A 87 -1.21 -8.12 1.67
C ALA A 87 -0.42 -7.24 0.68
N MET A 88 -1.09 -6.64 -0.31
CA MET A 88 -0.43 -5.75 -1.28
C MET A 88 0.25 -4.55 -0.61
N ASN A 89 -0.44 -3.91 0.33
CA ASN A 89 0.07 -2.76 1.08
C ASN A 89 1.29 -3.16 1.91
N LEU A 90 1.21 -4.30 2.60
CA LEU A 90 2.26 -4.79 3.48
C LEU A 90 3.49 -5.27 2.71
N VAL A 91 3.31 -5.96 1.58
CA VAL A 91 4.43 -6.46 0.76
C VAL A 91 5.17 -5.29 0.08
N ALA A 92 4.45 -4.30 -0.45
CA ALA A 92 5.07 -3.08 -0.98
C ALA A 92 5.83 -2.31 0.11
N SER A 93 5.22 -2.20 1.29
CA SER A 93 5.83 -1.58 2.46
C SER A 93 7.09 -2.32 2.93
N ALA A 94 7.06 -3.65 2.98
CA ALA A 94 8.20 -4.48 3.37
C ALA A 94 9.38 -4.30 2.40
N ALA A 95 9.12 -4.22 1.10
CA ALA A 95 10.17 -3.93 0.11
C ALA A 95 10.80 -2.54 0.33
N LEU A 96 9.99 -1.54 0.73
CA LEU A 96 10.51 -0.21 1.05
C LEU A 96 11.30 -0.18 2.37
N ILE A 97 10.86 -0.93 3.40
CA ILE A 97 11.65 -1.15 4.64
C ILE A 97 13.00 -1.80 4.30
N LEU A 98 13.01 -2.82 3.43
CA LEU A 98 14.24 -3.48 3.02
C LEU A 98 15.21 -2.48 2.36
N SER A 99 14.68 -1.54 1.58
CA SER A 99 15.47 -0.44 1.02
C SER A 99 16.04 0.52 2.09
N ALA A 100 15.42 0.63 3.26
CA ALA A 100 15.92 1.39 4.41
C ALA A 100 17.05 0.69 5.16
N VAL A 101 17.00 -0.64 5.24
CA VAL A 101 17.99 -1.43 5.97
C VAL A 101 19.26 -1.69 5.15
N LEU A 102 19.12 -1.84 3.83
CA LEU A 102 20.25 -2.11 2.94
C LEU A 102 21.25 -0.93 2.88
N PRO A 103 22.55 -1.22 2.71
CA PRO A 103 23.57 -0.17 2.61
C PRO A 103 23.35 0.70 1.36
N GLY A 104 23.42 2.01 1.55
CA GLY A 104 23.14 3.03 0.54
C GLY A 104 23.01 4.43 1.15
N ARG A 105 22.69 5.42 0.32
CA ARG A 105 22.43 6.80 0.78
C ARG A 105 21.17 6.85 1.66
N ARG A 106 21.34 7.16 2.95
CA ARG A 106 20.26 7.18 3.95
C ARG A 106 19.51 8.51 3.94
N TRP A 107 18.21 8.46 3.65
CA TRP A 107 17.31 9.62 3.66
C TRP A 107 16.27 9.43 4.75
N TRP A 108 16.65 9.83 5.97
CA TRP A 108 15.86 9.61 7.18
C TRP A 108 14.42 10.16 7.08
N ALA A 109 14.21 11.26 6.36
CA ALA A 109 12.88 11.84 6.17
C ALA A 109 11.93 10.87 5.43
N LEU A 110 12.41 10.15 4.40
CA LEU A 110 11.59 9.15 3.69
C LEU A 110 11.26 7.98 4.62
N ASP A 111 12.22 7.55 5.43
CA ASP A 111 12.05 6.44 6.36
C ASP A 111 11.05 6.79 7.47
N VAL A 112 11.10 8.01 8.00
CA VAL A 112 10.13 8.52 8.99
C VAL A 112 8.74 8.64 8.39
N LEU A 113 8.60 9.25 7.20
CA LEU A 113 7.31 9.38 6.53
C LEU A 113 6.67 8.01 6.25
N HIS A 114 7.48 7.06 5.77
CA HIS A 114 7.04 5.69 5.55
C HIS A 114 6.64 5.01 6.86
N GLY A 115 7.45 5.16 7.91
CA GLY A 115 7.14 4.64 9.24
C GLY A 115 5.81 5.15 9.79
N LEU A 116 5.53 6.46 9.66
CA LEU A 116 4.25 7.05 10.06
C LEU A 116 3.07 6.50 9.24
N LEU A 117 3.24 6.37 7.92
CA LEU A 117 2.25 5.75 7.04
C LEU A 117 1.91 4.33 7.48
N LEU A 118 2.94 3.50 7.67
CA LEU A 118 2.77 2.10 8.06
C LEU A 118 2.16 1.99 9.45
N ALA A 119 2.62 2.80 10.41
CA ALA A 119 2.06 2.84 11.76
C ALA A 119 0.58 3.24 11.74
N GLY A 120 0.20 4.22 10.91
CA GLY A 120 -1.20 4.61 10.71
C GLY A 120 -2.05 3.47 10.15
N LEU A 121 -1.57 2.78 9.11
CA LEU A 121 -2.27 1.62 8.54
C LEU A 121 -2.43 0.48 9.56
N LEU A 122 -1.37 0.15 10.30
CA LEU A 122 -1.39 -0.92 11.30
C LEU A 122 -2.24 -0.54 12.52
N GLY A 123 -2.25 0.72 12.93
CA GLY A 123 -3.11 1.22 14.01
C GLY A 123 -4.58 1.13 13.65
N LEU A 124 -4.94 1.55 12.43
CA LEU A 124 -6.30 1.38 11.89
C LEU A 124 -6.71 -0.09 11.79
N TRP A 125 -5.79 -0.95 11.34
CA TRP A 125 -6.05 -2.39 11.29
C TRP A 125 -6.23 -2.99 12.68
N GLY A 126 -5.37 -2.65 13.64
CA GLY A 126 -5.49 -3.08 15.03
C GLY A 126 -6.82 -2.70 15.65
N TYR A 127 -7.26 -1.45 15.44
CA TYR A 127 -8.59 -0.99 15.87
C TYR A 127 -9.70 -1.84 15.26
N SER A 128 -9.65 -2.10 13.95
CA SER A 128 -10.70 -2.87 13.26
C SER A 128 -10.84 -4.33 13.70
N LEU A 129 -9.84 -4.88 14.43
CA LEU A 129 -9.92 -6.22 15.00
C LEU A 129 -10.65 -6.24 16.36
N TRP A 130 -10.80 -5.08 17.01
CA TRP A 130 -11.35 -4.93 18.36
C TRP A 130 -12.75 -4.31 18.37
N SER A 131 -13.11 -3.60 17.30
CA SER A 131 -14.45 -3.06 17.04
C SER A 131 -15.38 -4.13 16.48
#